data_AF-A0A1V5Y8P5-F1
#
_entry.id   AF-A0A1V5Y8P5-F1
#
_cell.length_a   1.000
_cell.length_b   1.000
_cell.length_c   1.000
_cell.angle_alpha   90.00
_cell.angle_beta   90.00
_cell.angle_gamma   90.00
#
_symmetry.space_group_name_H-M   'P 1'
#
loop_
_entity.id
_entity.type
_entity.pdbx_description
1 polymer ?
#
loop_
_entity_poly.entity_id
_entity_poly.type
_entity_poly.pdbx_seq_one_letter_code
_entity_poly.pdbx_strand_id
1 'polypeptide(L)'
;MENPFDAYDLAREAISSYLTAARGRAFLKTDFYIPSKRAPVSYPLAKLKSSGGCAGIEKCLNEGLLSKPVTILGADAVKSFETADGLLLIHFSSMFYDTLMRHTIEILEEPADVQGVSRAHYALNRMMMLSRKPLASCPDDSHVQRALWTAFGITDRLCGKRALRLRLENASDALLTMTHHLPPKDRPQLFERCGGAARCAARLLYFGLKTSIGGDSR
;
A
#
# COMPACT_ATOMS: atom_id res chain seq x y z
N MET A 1 7.93 16.05 -16.03
CA MET A 1 7.23 15.51 -14.84
C MET A 1 8.24 14.73 -14.05
N GLU A 2 8.56 15.17 -12.85
CA GLU A 2 9.38 14.39 -11.92
C GLU A 2 8.73 13.02 -11.69
N ASN A 3 9.59 12.02 -11.57
CA ASN A 3 9.21 10.61 -11.61
C ASN A 3 8.33 10.32 -10.38
N PRO A 4 7.05 9.95 -10.53
CA PRO A 4 6.11 9.84 -9.41
C PRO A 4 6.62 8.81 -8.40
N PHE A 5 6.37 9.07 -7.13
CA PHE A 5 6.70 8.23 -6.01
C PHE A 5 6.14 6.80 -6.15
N ASP A 6 6.99 5.78 -6.08
CA ASP A 6 6.59 4.36 -6.17
C ASP A 6 6.67 3.69 -4.80
N ALA A 7 5.54 3.61 -4.10
CA ALA A 7 5.47 3.02 -2.78
C ALA A 7 5.83 1.53 -2.78
N TYR A 8 5.53 0.81 -3.87
CA TYR A 8 5.77 -0.62 -3.94
C TYR A 8 7.25 -0.91 -4.15
N ASP A 9 7.92 -0.18 -5.04
CA ASP A 9 9.37 -0.37 -5.25
C ASP A 9 10.17 -0.01 -3.99
N LEU A 10 9.81 1.09 -3.30
CA LEU A 10 10.44 1.46 -2.02
C LEU A 10 10.26 0.38 -0.95
N ALA A 11 9.06 -0.18 -0.84
CA ALA A 11 8.80 -1.29 0.08
C ALA A 11 9.64 -2.52 -0.29
N ARG A 12 9.66 -2.92 -1.56
CA ARG A 12 10.48 -4.07 -1.99
C ARG A 12 11.95 -3.82 -1.69
N GLU A 13 12.47 -2.65 -2.02
CA GLU A 13 13.88 -2.29 -1.83
C GLU A 13 14.28 -2.32 -0.34
N ALA A 14 13.51 -1.65 0.52
CA ALA A 14 13.81 -1.60 1.95
C ALA A 14 13.72 -2.97 2.61
N ILE A 15 12.66 -3.74 2.32
CA ILE A 15 12.49 -5.09 2.87
C ILE A 15 13.58 -6.03 2.35
N SER A 16 13.87 -5.99 1.04
CA SER A 16 14.89 -6.83 0.43
C SER A 16 16.28 -6.54 1.01
N SER A 17 16.60 -5.26 1.21
CA SER A 17 17.86 -4.84 1.83
C SER A 17 17.97 -5.30 3.28
N TYR A 18 16.88 -5.16 4.05
CA TYR A 18 16.81 -5.63 5.43
C TYR A 18 17.01 -7.14 5.53
N LEU A 19 16.25 -7.93 4.77
CA LEU A 19 16.36 -9.39 4.78
C LEU A 19 17.72 -9.86 4.29
N THR A 20 18.31 -9.16 3.32
CA THR A 20 19.67 -9.45 2.84
C THR A 20 20.70 -9.25 3.95
N ALA A 21 20.63 -8.14 4.68
CA ALA A 21 21.51 -7.87 5.80
C ALA A 21 21.30 -8.86 6.95
N ALA A 22 20.04 -9.17 7.30
CA ALA A 22 19.71 -10.07 8.41
C ALA A 22 20.09 -11.53 8.15
N ARG A 23 20.17 -11.96 6.89
CA ARG A 23 20.43 -13.35 6.50
C ARG A 23 21.77 -13.57 5.81
N GLY A 24 22.50 -12.50 5.49
CA GLY A 24 23.77 -12.59 4.77
C GLY A 24 23.65 -13.13 3.34
N ARG A 25 22.46 -13.08 2.74
CA ARG A 25 22.18 -13.59 1.38
C ARG A 25 21.27 -12.63 0.63
N ALA A 26 21.52 -12.42 -0.66
CA ALA A 26 20.70 -11.57 -1.49
C ALA A 26 19.24 -12.05 -1.57
N PHE A 27 18.32 -11.18 -1.19
CA PHE A 27 16.91 -11.23 -1.56
C PHE A 27 16.74 -10.36 -2.81
N LEU A 28 15.94 -10.81 -3.76
CA LEU A 28 15.63 -10.02 -4.95
C LEU A 28 14.30 -9.30 -4.77
N LYS A 29 14.28 -8.00 -5.08
CA LYS A 29 13.05 -7.20 -4.99
C LYS A 29 11.88 -7.77 -5.80
N THR A 30 12.17 -8.47 -6.90
CA THR A 30 11.20 -9.12 -7.79
C THR A 30 10.55 -10.38 -7.20
N ASP A 31 11.10 -10.93 -6.11
CA ASP A 31 10.56 -12.13 -5.47
C ASP A 31 9.40 -11.84 -4.51
N PHE A 32 9.18 -10.56 -4.17
CA PHE A 32 8.12 -10.13 -3.26
C PHE A 32 6.79 -9.95 -4.00
N TYR A 33 5.74 -10.56 -3.46
CA TYR A 33 4.38 -10.35 -3.94
C TYR A 33 3.76 -9.12 -3.27
N ILE A 34 3.37 -8.13 -4.08
CA ILE A 34 2.76 -6.87 -3.65
C ILE A 34 1.65 -6.42 -4.63
N PRO A 35 0.43 -6.14 -4.15
CA PRO A 35 -0.07 -6.47 -2.82
C PRO A 35 -0.33 -7.98 -2.72
N SER A 36 -0.17 -8.55 -1.52
CA SER A 36 -0.54 -9.96 -1.27
C SER A 36 -1.97 -10.08 -0.75
N LYS A 37 -2.56 -11.27 -0.88
CA LYS A 37 -3.94 -11.53 -0.40
C LYS A 37 -4.05 -11.52 1.13
N ARG A 38 -2.94 -11.65 1.85
CA ARG A 38 -2.92 -11.88 3.31
C ARG A 38 -2.18 -10.83 4.11
N ALA A 39 -1.28 -10.09 3.46
CA ALA A 39 -0.50 -9.02 4.04
C ALA A 39 -0.18 -7.99 2.96
N PRO A 40 0.27 -6.77 3.33
CA PRO A 40 0.73 -5.78 2.36
C PRO A 40 1.81 -6.35 1.43
N VAL A 41 2.76 -7.11 1.99
CA VAL A 41 3.85 -7.75 1.26
C VAL A 41 3.98 -9.20 1.71
N SER A 42 4.30 -10.10 0.79
CA SER A 42 4.67 -11.48 1.15
C SER A 42 5.84 -12.02 0.32
N TYR A 43 6.60 -12.93 0.90
CA TYR A 43 7.72 -13.61 0.26
C TYR A 43 7.57 -15.14 0.38
N PRO A 44 7.82 -15.93 -0.69
CA PRO A 44 7.67 -17.37 -0.65
C PRO A 44 8.77 -18.06 0.19
N LEU A 45 8.39 -18.75 1.27
CA LEU A 45 9.32 -19.50 2.14
C LEU A 45 10.05 -20.62 1.41
N ALA A 46 9.51 -21.15 0.31
CA ALA A 46 10.22 -22.14 -0.51
C ALA A 46 11.56 -21.62 -1.04
N LYS A 47 11.65 -20.32 -1.35
CA LYS A 47 12.91 -19.66 -1.75
C LYS A 47 13.89 -19.48 -0.59
N LEU A 48 13.39 -19.51 0.65
CA LEU A 48 14.19 -19.54 1.87
C LEU A 48 14.67 -20.95 2.23
N LYS A 49 13.86 -21.99 2.02
CA LYS A 49 14.19 -23.40 2.36
C LYS A 49 15.43 -23.93 1.66
N SER A 50 15.72 -23.48 0.43
CA SER A 50 16.96 -23.81 -0.28
C SER A 50 18.22 -23.15 0.32
N SER A 51 18.10 -22.42 1.44
CA SER A 51 19.15 -21.59 2.06
C SER A 51 19.55 -22.02 3.48
N GLY A 52 19.01 -23.13 4.00
CA GLY A 52 19.21 -23.54 5.39
C GLY A 52 18.09 -23.06 6.32
N GLY A 53 17.23 -24.00 6.72
CA GLY A 53 16.29 -23.95 7.85
C GLY A 53 15.29 -22.78 7.93
N CYS A 54 13.99 -23.06 7.89
CA CYS A 54 12.94 -22.07 8.18
C CYS A 54 12.50 -22.04 9.66
N ALA A 55 13.02 -22.92 10.50
CA ALA A 55 12.62 -22.99 11.90
C ALA A 55 13.03 -21.70 12.63
N GLY A 56 12.07 -21.04 13.28
CA GLY A 56 12.33 -19.83 14.08
C GLY A 56 12.64 -18.56 13.28
N ILE A 57 12.48 -18.56 11.94
CA ILE A 57 12.78 -17.38 11.11
C ILE A 57 11.94 -16.16 11.53
N GLU A 58 10.66 -16.39 11.83
CA GLU A 58 9.74 -15.36 12.30
C GLU A 58 10.27 -14.68 13.57
N LYS A 59 10.65 -15.47 14.58
CA LYS A 59 11.18 -14.96 15.84
C LYS A 59 12.47 -14.17 15.63
N CYS A 60 13.42 -14.72 14.86
CA CYS A 60 14.69 -14.08 14.56
C CYS A 60 14.52 -12.73 13.84
N LEU A 61 13.61 -12.65 12.86
CA LEU A 61 13.34 -11.41 12.14
C LEU A 61 12.64 -10.38 13.03
N ASN A 62 11.67 -10.79 13.85
CA ASN A 62 11.00 -9.88 14.78
C ASN A 62 11.94 -9.35 15.87
N GLU A 63 12.84 -10.19 16.41
CA GLU A 63 13.90 -9.74 17.33
C GLU A 63 14.88 -8.77 16.64
N GLY A 64 15.21 -9.05 15.38
CA GLY A 64 16.02 -8.16 14.54
C GLY A 64 15.38 -6.79 14.34
N LEU A 65 14.05 -6.69 14.22
CA LEU A 65 13.36 -5.40 14.08
C LEU A 65 13.55 -4.50 15.30
N LEU A 66 13.66 -5.07 16.50
CA LEU A 66 13.86 -4.31 17.74
C LEU A 66 15.23 -3.62 17.78
N SER A 67 16.24 -4.24 17.18
CA SER A 67 17.60 -3.68 17.12
C SER A 67 17.84 -2.80 15.90
N LYS A 68 17.21 -3.13 14.77
CA LYS A 68 17.34 -2.38 13.53
C LYS A 68 16.01 -2.38 12.78
N PRO A 69 15.19 -1.31 12.89
CA PRO A 69 13.92 -1.23 12.18
C PRO A 69 14.13 -1.10 10.67
N VAL A 70 13.13 -1.54 9.90
CA VAL A 70 13.07 -1.28 8.45
C VAL A 70 12.52 0.12 8.27
N THR A 71 13.34 1.09 7.85
CA THR A 71 12.89 2.47 7.69
C THR A 71 12.57 2.81 6.24
N ILE A 72 11.40 3.39 5.97
CA ILE A 72 11.01 3.94 4.67
C ILE A 72 10.51 5.37 4.88
N LEU A 73 11.04 6.34 4.12
CA LEU A 73 10.73 7.77 4.30
C LEU A 73 10.93 8.25 5.76
N GLY A 74 11.91 7.68 6.47
CA GLY A 74 12.20 8.00 7.87
C GLY A 74 11.24 7.40 8.90
N ALA A 75 10.25 6.60 8.49
CA ALA A 75 9.33 5.90 9.39
C ALA A 75 9.67 4.41 9.48
N ASP A 76 9.50 3.83 10.67
CA ASP A 76 9.59 2.39 10.90
C ASP A 76 8.45 1.69 10.14
N ALA A 77 8.80 1.13 8.99
CA ALA A 77 7.87 0.61 8.00
C ALA A 77 7.23 -0.70 8.45
N VAL A 78 8.05 -1.65 8.91
CA VAL A 78 7.62 -3.02 9.23
C VAL A 78 7.30 -3.13 10.72
N LYS A 79 6.07 -3.55 11.02
CA LYS A 79 5.59 -3.84 12.37
C LYS A 79 6.00 -5.25 12.81
N SER A 80 5.82 -6.23 11.93
CA SER A 80 6.12 -7.62 12.24
C SER A 80 6.28 -8.48 10.99
N PHE A 81 6.92 -9.62 11.19
CA PHE A 81 6.93 -10.74 10.26
C PHE A 81 6.08 -11.87 10.83
N GLU A 82 5.39 -12.61 9.96
CA GLU A 82 4.59 -13.77 10.31
C GLU A 82 4.80 -14.87 9.27
N THR A 83 4.85 -16.12 9.68
CA THR A 83 4.94 -17.26 8.77
C THR A 83 3.62 -18.01 8.68
N ALA A 84 3.03 -18.05 7.48
CA ALA A 84 1.75 -18.73 7.25
C ALA A 84 1.67 -19.29 5.83
N ASP A 85 1.20 -20.53 5.69
CA ASP A 85 0.96 -21.22 4.41
C ASP A 85 2.10 -21.12 3.39
N GLY A 86 3.33 -21.33 3.87
CA GLY A 86 4.51 -21.29 3.00
C GLY A 86 4.92 -19.88 2.57
N LEU A 87 4.36 -18.82 3.17
CA LEU A 87 4.72 -17.43 2.95
C LEU A 87 5.30 -16.81 4.23
N LEU A 88 6.26 -15.92 4.04
CA LEU A 88 6.64 -14.91 5.01
C LEU A 88 5.77 -13.68 4.72
N LEU A 89 4.82 -13.41 5.61
CA LEU A 89 3.95 -12.25 5.60
C LEU A 89 4.65 -11.09 6.31
N ILE A 90 4.60 -9.91 5.71
CA ILE A 90 5.25 -8.71 6.23
C ILE A 90 4.17 -7.67 6.47
N HIS A 91 4.00 -7.29 7.73
CA HIS A 91 2.96 -6.35 8.16
C HIS A 91 3.57 -4.98 8.39
N PHE A 92 2.90 -3.94 7.89
CA PHE A 92 3.36 -2.57 8.07
C PHE A 92 2.83 -1.93 9.36
N SER A 93 3.56 -0.94 9.86
CA SER A 93 3.13 -0.13 11.00
C SER A 93 2.11 0.92 10.58
N SER A 94 1.30 1.41 11.52
CA SER A 94 0.41 2.55 11.31
C SER A 94 1.19 3.83 10.97
N MET A 95 2.34 4.04 11.63
CA MET A 95 3.24 5.18 11.40
C MET A 95 3.76 5.23 9.95
N PHE A 96 3.99 4.07 9.35
CA PHE A 96 4.34 3.97 7.94
C PHE A 96 3.21 4.49 7.05
N TYR A 97 1.97 4.01 7.26
CA TYR A 97 0.81 4.48 6.50
C TYR A 97 0.62 5.99 6.63
N ASP A 98 0.78 6.54 7.83
CA ASP A 98 0.67 7.99 8.06
C ASP A 98 1.73 8.79 7.30
N THR A 99 2.96 8.30 7.30
CA THR A 99 4.08 8.94 6.60
C THR A 99 3.88 8.86 5.09
N LEU A 100 3.44 7.70 4.60
CA LEU A 100 3.16 7.46 3.19
C LEU A 100 2.01 8.34 2.69
N MET A 101 0.96 8.49 3.49
CA MET A 101 -0.16 9.39 3.22
C MET A 101 0.28 10.85 3.15
N ARG A 102 1.03 11.34 4.15
CA ARG A 102 1.53 12.73 4.17
C ARG A 102 2.38 13.01 2.95
N HIS A 103 3.36 12.15 2.68
CA HIS A 103 4.23 12.29 1.51
C HIS A 103 3.43 12.31 0.20
N THR A 104 2.45 11.42 0.05
CA THR A 104 1.61 11.36 -1.15
C THR A 104 0.73 12.60 -1.32
N ILE A 105 0.17 13.13 -0.22
CA ILE A 105 -0.61 14.37 -0.22
C ILE A 105 0.28 15.58 -0.53
N GLU A 106 1.55 15.57 -0.14
CA GLU A 106 2.49 16.65 -0.44
C GLU A 106 2.88 16.68 -1.92
N ILE A 107 3.10 15.52 -2.54
CA ILE A 107 3.68 15.44 -3.90
C ILE A 107 2.66 15.33 -5.04
N LEU A 108 1.50 14.69 -4.81
CA LEU A 108 0.49 14.53 -5.84
C LEU A 108 -0.40 15.76 -5.87
N GLU A 109 -0.96 16.12 -7.01
CA GLU A 109 -1.88 17.26 -7.11
C GLU A 109 -3.23 16.99 -6.41
N GLU A 110 -3.92 18.05 -5.96
CA GLU A 110 -5.30 17.95 -5.48
C GLU A 110 -6.22 17.62 -6.67
N PRO A 111 -7.21 16.73 -6.51
CA PRO A 111 -8.11 16.39 -7.61
C PRO A 111 -8.95 17.59 -8.04
N ALA A 112 -8.93 17.89 -9.34
CA ALA A 112 -9.94 18.75 -9.95
C ALA A 112 -11.26 17.98 -10.09
N ASP A 113 -12.34 18.66 -10.47
CA ASP A 113 -13.59 18.00 -10.81
C ASP A 113 -13.39 17.14 -12.07
N VAL A 114 -13.42 15.81 -11.91
CA VAL A 114 -13.22 14.85 -13.01
C VAL A 114 -14.54 14.23 -13.39
N GLN A 115 -15.02 14.59 -14.56
CA GLN A 115 -16.23 14.01 -15.13
C GLN A 115 -15.93 12.65 -15.76
N GLY A 116 -16.75 11.65 -15.42
CA GLY A 116 -16.67 10.32 -16.01
C GLY A 116 -17.63 9.35 -15.37
N VAL A 117 -17.93 8.26 -16.09
CA VAL A 117 -18.89 7.23 -15.65
C VAL A 117 -18.22 5.92 -15.20
N SER A 118 -16.87 5.88 -15.21
CA SER A 118 -16.16 4.68 -14.79
C SER A 118 -16.21 4.49 -13.27
N ARG A 119 -16.00 3.25 -12.83
CA ARG A 119 -15.94 2.91 -11.41
C ARG A 119 -14.85 3.68 -10.65
N ALA A 120 -13.74 3.99 -11.32
CA ALA A 120 -12.67 4.81 -10.76
C ALA A 120 -13.09 6.28 -10.57
N HIS A 121 -13.88 6.86 -11.48
CA HIS A 121 -14.47 8.20 -11.27
C HIS A 121 -15.43 8.20 -10.09
N TYR A 122 -16.28 7.18 -9.98
CA TYR A 122 -17.18 7.03 -8.84
C TYR A 122 -16.41 6.90 -7.52
N ALA A 123 -15.38 6.05 -7.47
CA ALA A 123 -14.53 5.90 -6.28
C ALA A 123 -13.84 7.21 -5.92
N LEU A 124 -13.28 7.93 -6.90
CA LEU A 124 -12.67 9.25 -6.71
C LEU A 124 -13.65 10.22 -6.04
N ASN A 125 -14.86 10.36 -6.60
CA ASN A 125 -15.89 11.24 -6.05
C ASN A 125 -16.29 10.86 -4.62
N ARG A 126 -16.41 9.56 -4.33
CA ARG A 126 -16.69 9.08 -2.97
C ARG A 126 -15.55 9.38 -2.00
N MET A 127 -14.30 9.24 -2.42
CA MET A 127 -13.15 9.60 -1.60
C MET A 127 -13.04 11.11 -1.40
N MET A 128 -13.36 11.93 -2.39
CA MET A 128 -13.45 13.39 -2.24
C MET A 128 -14.57 13.84 -1.29
N MET A 129 -15.69 13.12 -1.26
CA MET A 129 -16.73 13.38 -0.25
C MET A 129 -16.24 13.02 1.16
N LEU A 130 -15.58 11.88 1.29
CA LEU A 130 -15.09 11.38 2.57
C LEU A 130 -13.91 12.21 3.11
N SER A 131 -13.09 12.79 2.24
CA SER A 131 -11.96 13.66 2.62
C SER A 131 -12.40 14.98 3.27
N ARG A 132 -13.69 15.34 3.20
CA ARG A 132 -14.27 16.48 3.92
C ARG A 132 -14.41 16.23 5.43
N LYS A 133 -14.24 14.99 5.89
CA LYS A 133 -14.17 14.63 7.31
C LYS A 133 -12.86 15.13 7.93
N PRO A 134 -12.77 15.20 9.27
CA PRO A 134 -11.54 15.63 9.94
C PRO A 134 -10.31 14.89 9.40
N LEU A 135 -9.27 15.66 9.09
CA LEU A 135 -8.00 15.09 8.65
C LEU A 135 -7.35 14.42 9.87
N ALA A 136 -7.23 13.10 9.79
CA ALA A 136 -6.64 12.25 10.82
C ALA A 136 -5.57 11.35 10.20
N SER A 137 -4.80 10.70 11.06
CA SER A 137 -3.95 9.57 10.69
C SER A 137 -4.77 8.46 10.01
N CYS A 138 -4.08 7.59 9.29
CA CYS A 138 -4.64 6.35 8.78
C CYS A 138 -5.25 5.57 9.95
N PRO A 139 -6.55 5.21 9.88
CA PRO A 139 -7.15 4.34 10.89
C PRO A 139 -6.33 3.05 11.07
N ASP A 140 -6.17 2.62 12.32
CA ASP A 140 -5.61 1.29 12.63
C ASP A 140 -6.67 0.20 12.38
N ASP A 141 -7.08 0.11 11.11
CA ASP A 141 -8.05 -0.84 10.59
C ASP A 141 -7.42 -1.53 9.38
N SER A 142 -7.33 -2.86 9.45
CA SER A 142 -6.61 -3.65 8.44
C SER A 142 -7.26 -3.57 7.05
N HIS A 143 -8.58 -3.38 6.96
CA HIS A 143 -9.27 -3.26 5.68
C HIS A 143 -9.04 -1.88 5.06
N VAL A 144 -9.03 -0.81 5.86
CA VAL A 144 -8.68 0.55 5.39
C VAL A 144 -7.22 0.60 4.93
N GLN A 145 -6.29 0.12 5.75
CA GLN A 145 -4.86 0.07 5.44
C GLN A 145 -4.59 -0.76 4.17
N ARG A 146 -5.30 -1.87 3.98
CA ARG A 146 -5.18 -2.71 2.78
C ARG A 146 -5.76 -2.04 1.54
N ALA A 147 -6.91 -1.37 1.65
CA ALA A 147 -7.50 -0.63 0.54
C ALA A 147 -6.55 0.49 0.09
N LEU A 148 -6.00 1.23 1.05
CA LEU A 148 -5.03 2.27 0.80
C LEU A 148 -3.72 1.72 0.20
N TRP A 149 -3.21 0.60 0.71
CA TRP A 149 -2.05 -0.10 0.13
C TRP A 149 -2.30 -0.53 -1.31
N THR A 150 -3.51 -0.98 -1.63
CA THR A 150 -3.91 -1.32 -3.01
C THR A 150 -3.89 -0.07 -3.90
N ALA A 151 -4.36 1.08 -3.39
CA ALA A 151 -4.33 2.35 -4.10
C ALA A 151 -2.90 2.89 -4.33
N PHE A 152 -1.99 2.71 -3.38
CA PHE A 152 -0.57 3.06 -3.58
C PHE A 152 0.07 2.31 -4.74
N GLY A 153 -0.45 1.13 -5.09
CA GLY A 153 -0.01 0.40 -6.28
C GLY A 153 -0.26 1.12 -7.60
N ILE A 154 -1.11 2.16 -7.65
CA ILE A 154 -1.38 2.94 -8.87
C ILE A 154 -0.11 3.63 -9.38
N THR A 155 0.81 4.01 -8.48
CA THR A 155 2.05 4.69 -8.84
C THR A 155 3.21 3.75 -9.16
N ASP A 156 2.97 2.44 -9.21
CA ASP A 156 3.97 1.42 -9.51
C ASP A 156 4.51 1.61 -10.94
N ARG A 157 5.78 2.00 -11.04
CA ARG A 157 6.46 2.38 -12.28
C ARG A 157 6.67 1.21 -13.22
N LEU A 158 6.58 -0.02 -12.70
CA LEU A 158 6.76 -1.24 -13.48
C LEU A 158 5.49 -1.60 -14.28
N CYS A 159 4.43 -0.81 -14.19
CA CYS A 159 3.14 -1.12 -14.80
C CYS A 159 2.94 -0.41 -16.14
N GLY A 160 2.74 -1.20 -17.20
CA GLY A 160 2.19 -0.70 -18.46
C GLY A 160 0.72 -0.27 -18.33
N LYS A 161 0.17 0.42 -19.34
CA LYS A 161 -1.20 0.98 -19.35
C LYS A 161 -2.28 -0.03 -18.91
N ARG A 162 -2.21 -1.28 -19.38
CA ARG A 162 -3.16 -2.35 -19.01
C ARG A 162 -3.10 -2.69 -17.51
N ALA A 163 -1.90 -2.77 -16.95
CA ALA A 163 -1.71 -3.05 -15.53
C ALA A 163 -2.18 -1.88 -14.66
N LEU A 164 -1.94 -0.63 -15.10
CA LEU A 164 -2.47 0.57 -14.45
C LEU A 164 -4.01 0.54 -14.39
N ARG A 165 -4.68 0.23 -15.49
CA ARG A 165 -6.15 0.12 -15.52
C ARG A 165 -6.67 -0.91 -14.52
N LEU A 166 -6.09 -2.11 -14.51
CA LEU A 166 -6.47 -3.15 -13.55
C LEU A 166 -6.24 -2.71 -12.09
N ARG A 167 -5.14 -1.99 -11.83
CA ARG A 167 -4.85 -1.44 -10.50
C ARG A 167 -5.85 -0.37 -10.09
N LEU A 168 -6.24 0.51 -11.00
CA LEU A 168 -7.31 1.49 -10.76
C LEU A 168 -8.62 0.80 -10.40
N GLU A 169 -9.01 -0.24 -11.16
CA GLU A 169 -10.24 -1.02 -10.88
C GLU A 169 -10.16 -1.68 -9.49
N ASN A 170 -9.07 -2.41 -9.20
CA ASN A 170 -8.87 -3.06 -7.90
C ASN A 170 -8.82 -2.08 -6.73
N ALA A 171 -8.14 -0.94 -6.89
CA ALA A 171 -8.07 0.09 -5.86
C ALA A 171 -9.45 0.73 -5.63
N SER A 172 -10.20 1.00 -6.71
CA SER A 172 -11.56 1.52 -6.63
C SER A 172 -12.47 0.57 -5.85
N ASP A 173 -12.41 -0.72 -6.16
CA ASP A 173 -13.15 -1.75 -5.44
C ASP A 173 -12.77 -1.83 -3.97
N ALA A 174 -11.47 -1.87 -3.67
CA ALA A 174 -10.99 -1.96 -2.30
C ALA A 174 -11.42 -0.75 -1.46
N LEU A 175 -11.32 0.47 -2.02
CA LEU A 175 -11.71 1.71 -1.33
C LEU A 175 -13.23 1.80 -1.10
N LEU A 176 -14.03 1.40 -2.09
CA LEU A 176 -15.49 1.40 -1.96
C LEU A 176 -16.00 0.36 -0.95
N THR A 177 -15.24 -0.71 -0.73
CA THR A 177 -15.62 -1.84 0.13
C THR A 177 -14.86 -1.91 1.46
N MET A 178 -13.98 -0.94 1.76
CA MET A 178 -13.09 -0.99 2.93
C MET A 178 -13.81 -1.14 4.28
N THR A 179 -15.07 -0.69 4.38
CA THR A 179 -15.88 -0.79 5.60
C THR A 179 -16.89 -1.95 5.58
N HIS A 180 -16.91 -2.77 4.53
CA HIS A 180 -17.91 -3.84 4.38
C HIS A 180 -17.76 -4.97 5.41
N HIS A 181 -16.58 -5.09 6.03
CA HIS A 181 -16.34 -6.02 7.12
C HIS A 181 -17.11 -5.65 8.40
N LEU A 182 -17.58 -4.40 8.51
CA LEU A 182 -18.38 -3.92 9.64
C LEU A 182 -19.90 -4.01 9.35
N PRO A 183 -20.72 -4.24 10.38
CA PRO A 183 -22.16 -4.05 10.31
C PRO A 183 -22.52 -2.62 9.85
N PRO A 184 -23.61 -2.41 9.09
CA PRO A 184 -23.97 -1.10 8.54
C PRO A 184 -24.05 0.04 9.58
N LYS A 185 -24.48 -0.26 10.81
CA LYS A 185 -24.60 0.69 11.92
C LYS A 185 -23.26 1.25 12.42
N ASP A 186 -22.17 0.50 12.27
CA ASP A 186 -20.85 0.86 12.83
C ASP A 186 -19.97 1.57 11.80
N ARG A 187 -20.30 1.47 10.50
CA ARG A 187 -19.55 2.08 9.39
C ARG A 187 -19.40 3.61 9.51
N PRO A 188 -20.43 4.39 9.93
CA PRO A 188 -20.29 5.84 10.04
C PRO A 188 -19.16 6.25 10.99
N GLN A 189 -18.99 5.54 12.11
CA GLN A 189 -17.94 5.84 13.08
C GLN A 189 -16.54 5.65 12.48
N LEU A 190 -16.33 4.61 11.68
CA LEU A 190 -15.07 4.42 10.96
C LEU A 190 -14.87 5.52 9.90
N PHE A 191 -15.92 5.89 9.16
CA PHE A 191 -15.84 6.95 8.15
C PHE A 191 -15.40 8.31 8.71
N GLU A 192 -15.83 8.68 9.93
CA GLU A 192 -15.38 9.93 10.57
C GLU A 192 -13.85 9.99 10.77
N ARG A 193 -13.18 8.84 10.82
CA ARG A 193 -11.72 8.72 11.01
C ARG A 193 -10.95 8.59 9.69
N CYS A 194 -11.64 8.44 8.56
CA CYS A 194 -11.02 8.16 7.27
C CYS A 194 -10.68 9.40 6.44
N GLY A 195 -10.88 10.63 6.95
CA GLY A 195 -10.71 11.87 6.16
C GLY A 195 -9.33 11.99 5.51
N GLY A 196 -8.25 11.73 6.27
CA GLY A 196 -6.88 11.74 5.74
C GLY A 196 -6.63 10.64 4.71
N ALA A 197 -7.04 9.40 5.00
CA ALA A 197 -6.87 8.26 4.10
C ALA A 197 -7.64 8.46 2.79
N ALA A 198 -8.85 9.01 2.86
CA ALA A 198 -9.66 9.34 1.70
C ALA A 198 -9.03 10.45 0.86
N ARG A 199 -8.45 11.49 1.48
CA ARG A 199 -7.71 12.54 0.75
C ARG A 199 -6.53 11.97 -0.02
N CYS A 200 -5.74 11.10 0.62
CA CYS A 200 -4.63 10.41 -0.03
C CYS A 200 -5.12 9.54 -1.19
N ALA A 201 -6.15 8.72 -0.96
CA ALA A 201 -6.72 7.84 -1.98
C ALA A 201 -7.29 8.60 -3.19
N ALA A 202 -7.94 9.74 -2.96
CA ALA A 202 -8.46 10.60 -4.02
C ALA A 202 -7.33 11.10 -4.94
N ARG A 203 -6.20 11.54 -4.37
CA ARG A 203 -5.04 11.98 -5.17
C ARG A 203 -4.41 10.85 -5.98
N LEU A 204 -4.31 9.65 -5.39
CA LEU A 204 -3.82 8.45 -6.11
C LEU A 204 -4.73 8.06 -7.27
N LEU A 205 -6.05 8.01 -7.06
CA LEU A 205 -7.02 7.72 -8.10
C LEU A 205 -6.98 8.77 -9.22
N TYR A 206 -6.91 10.06 -8.86
CA TYR A 206 -6.84 11.14 -9.82
C TYR A 206 -5.58 11.07 -10.68
N PHE A 207 -4.42 10.85 -10.04
CA PHE A 207 -3.16 10.63 -10.74
C PHE A 207 -3.29 9.48 -11.74
N GLY A 208 -3.77 8.31 -11.31
CA GLY A 208 -3.91 7.16 -12.20
C GLY A 208 -4.90 7.40 -13.35
N LEU A 209 -6.01 8.09 -13.11
CA LEU A 209 -6.96 8.48 -14.15
C LEU A 209 -6.30 9.37 -15.21
N LYS A 210 -5.58 10.41 -14.79
CA LYS A 210 -4.83 11.28 -15.72
C LYS A 210 -3.76 10.53 -16.49
N THR A 211 -3.00 9.66 -15.84
CA THR A 211 -1.97 8.84 -16.50
C THR A 211 -2.58 7.85 -17.48
N SER A 212 -3.79 7.35 -17.22
CA SER A 212 -4.48 6.44 -18.13
C SER A 212 -4.99 7.13 -19.40
N ILE A 213 -5.33 8.43 -19.32
CA ILE A 213 -5.88 9.23 -20.42
C ILE A 213 -4.77 9.94 -21.21
N GLY A 214 -3.74 10.46 -20.55
CA GLY A 214 -2.70 11.32 -21.12
C GLY A 214 -1.67 10.64 -22.03
N GLY A 215 -1.93 9.43 -22.50
CA GLY A 215 -1.01 8.65 -23.34
C GLY A 215 -1.38 8.59 -24.82
N ASP A 216 -2.32 9.41 -25.29
CA ASP A 216 -2.76 9.52 -26.71
C ASP A 216 -2.17 10.75 -27.42
N SER A 217 -1.01 11.22 -26.99
CA SER A 217 -0.31 12.29 -27.69
C SER A 217 1.19 12.06 -27.71
N ARG A 218 1.64 11.59 -28.89
CA ARG A 218 3.00 11.48 -29.43
C ARG A 218 3.74 10.18 -29.15
#